data_AF-A0A3G6ULB3-F1
#
_entry.id   AF-A0A3G6ULB3-F1
#
_cell.length_a   1.000
_cell.length_b   1.000
_cell.length_c   1.000
_cell.angle_alpha   90.00
_cell.angle_beta   90.00
_cell.angle_gamma   90.00
#
_symmetry.space_group_name_H-M   'P 1'
#
loop_
_entity.id
_entity.type
_entity.pdbx_description
1 polymer ?
#
loop_
_entity_poly.entity_id
_entity_poly.type
_entity_poly.pdbx_seq_one_letter_code
_entity_poly.pdbx_strand_id
1 'polypeptide(L)'
;MYNRIENLKKNLPEKHQNIAVLTGHIFEAFDHLIEEHRHYVGVNATAKIQPNPDEERTFFETINQVKQIILTELEKTAEDIGHKGDKNWVKNYPDGVE
;
A
#
# COMPACT_ATOMS: atom_id res chain seq x y z
N MET A 1 -7.99 -4.78 0.50
CA MET A 1 -7.16 -3.82 1.26
C MET A 1 -7.74 -2.42 1.25
N TYR A 2 -8.27 -1.91 0.13
CA TYR A 2 -8.97 -0.62 0.06
C TYR A 2 -10.01 -0.37 1.17
N ASN A 3 -10.84 -1.37 1.49
CA ASN A 3 -11.80 -1.24 2.61
C ASN A 3 -11.12 -0.98 3.97
N ARG A 4 -9.91 -1.52 4.21
CA ARG A 4 -9.14 -1.24 5.44
C ARG A 4 -8.65 0.21 5.44
N ILE A 5 -8.13 0.70 4.31
CA ILE A 5 -7.70 2.10 4.14
C ILE A 5 -8.88 3.06 4.40
N GLU A 6 -10.05 2.78 3.82
CA GLU A 6 -11.25 3.61 4.02
C GLU A 6 -11.74 3.59 5.47
N ASN A 7 -11.65 2.44 6.15
CA ASN A 7 -11.97 2.35 7.57
C ASN A 7 -10.99 3.16 8.43
N LEU A 8 -9.69 3.09 8.14
CA LEU A 8 -8.67 3.88 8.83
C LEU A 8 -8.89 5.38 8.62
N LYS A 9 -9.19 5.80 7.38
CA LYS A 9 -9.53 7.19 7.05
C LYS A 9 -10.68 7.71 7.91
N LYS A 10 -11.75 6.94 8.10
CA LYS A 10 -12.91 7.34 8.92
C LYS A 10 -12.57 7.48 10.40
N ASN A 11 -11.61 6.70 10.89
CA ASN A 11 -11.18 6.70 12.29
C ASN A 11 -10.08 7.74 12.58
N LEU A 12 -9.44 8.29 11.55
CA LEU A 12 -8.43 9.33 11.68
C LEU A 12 -9.06 10.71 11.89
N PRO A 13 -8.44 11.58 12.72
CA PRO A 13 -8.79 12.99 12.78
C PRO A 13 -8.72 13.63 11.39
N GLU A 14 -9.62 14.57 11.08
CA GLU A 14 -9.75 15.20 9.76
C GLU A 14 -8.39 15.68 9.18
N LYS A 15 -7.58 16.34 10.00
CA LYS A 15 -6.23 16.84 9.64
C LYS A 15 -5.22 15.76 9.21
N HIS A 16 -5.52 14.49 9.48
CA HIS A 16 -4.68 13.33 9.14
C HIS A 16 -5.36 12.39 8.14
N GLN A 17 -6.55 12.68 7.62
CA GLN A 17 -7.18 11.79 6.64
C GLN A 17 -6.41 11.72 5.31
N ASN A 18 -5.59 12.75 5.02
CA ASN A 18 -4.76 12.82 3.83
C ASN A 18 -3.75 11.65 3.71
N ILE A 19 -3.23 11.12 4.83
CA ILE A 19 -2.29 9.97 4.77
C ILE A 19 -2.98 8.69 4.28
N ALA A 20 -4.25 8.48 4.65
CA ALA A 20 -5.04 7.36 4.16
C ALA A 20 -5.41 7.56 2.68
N VAL A 21 -5.76 8.79 2.27
CA VAL A 21 -6.02 9.12 0.86
C VAL A 21 -4.78 8.89 0.00
N LEU A 22 -3.61 9.37 0.43
CA LEU A 22 -2.34 9.13 -0.27
C LEU A 22 -2.04 7.64 -0.42
N THR A 23 -2.27 6.86 0.65
CA THR A 23 -2.11 5.40 0.59
C THR A 23 -3.06 4.78 -0.44
N GLY A 24 -4.28 5.29 -0.55
CA GLY A 24 -5.22 4.92 -1.62
C GLY A 24 -4.64 5.17 -3.02
N HIS A 25 -4.12 6.37 -3.30
CA HIS A 25 -3.50 6.68 -4.59
C HIS A 25 -2.28 5.80 -4.90
N ILE A 26 -1.48 5.44 -3.90
CA ILE A 26 -0.35 4.52 -4.09
C ILE A 26 -0.86 3.12 -4.51
N PHE A 27 -1.96 2.67 -3.93
CA PHE A 27 -2.54 1.37 -4.28
C PHE A 27 -3.12 1.38 -5.70
N GLU A 28 -3.75 2.48 -6.10
CA GLU A 28 -4.23 2.70 -7.47
C GLU A 28 -3.06 2.70 -8.47
N ALA A 29 -1.94 3.34 -8.12
CA ALA A 29 -0.73 3.32 -8.95
C ALA A 29 -0.18 1.89 -9.14
N PHE A 30 -0.22 1.04 -8.10
CA PHE A 30 0.13 -0.37 -8.25
C PHE A 30 -0.86 -1.16 -9.11
N ASP A 31 -2.16 -0.84 -9.04
CA ASP A 31 -3.15 -1.46 -9.92
C ASP A 31 -2.91 -1.08 -11.39
N HIS A 32 -2.56 0.18 -11.67
CA HIS A 32 -2.13 0.61 -13.00
C HIS A 32 -0.88 -0.12 -13.47
N LEU A 33 0.14 -0.26 -12.61
CA LEU A 33 1.36 -1.00 -12.93
C LEU A 33 1.07 -2.48 -13.28
N ILE A 34 0.13 -3.11 -12.57
CA ILE A 34 -0.33 -4.48 -12.88
C ILE A 34 -0.96 -4.55 -14.27
N GLU A 35 -1.81 -3.60 -14.63
CA GLU A 35 -2.45 -3.56 -15.94
C GLU A 35 -1.45 -3.30 -17.06
N GLU A 36 -0.49 -2.39 -16.86
CA GLU A 36 0.61 -2.15 -17.80
C GLU A 36 1.46 -3.40 -18.01
N HIS A 37 1.80 -4.12 -16.93
CA HIS A 37 2.54 -5.38 -17.01
C HIS A 37 1.77 -6.44 -17.81
N ARG A 38 0.47 -6.61 -17.55
CA ARG A 38 -0.39 -7.52 -18.33
C ARG A 38 -0.42 -7.16 -19.81
N HIS A 39 -0.51 -5.87 -20.12
CA HIS A 39 -0.49 -5.41 -21.50
C HIS A 39 0.84 -5.74 -22.18
N TYR A 40 1.96 -5.44 -21.51
CA TYR A 40 3.31 -5.73 -21.99
C TYR A 40 3.52 -7.23 -22.25
N VAL A 41 3.12 -8.08 -21.31
CA VAL A 41 3.19 -9.55 -21.46
C VAL A 41 2.33 -10.03 -22.63
N GLY A 42 1.13 -9.49 -22.79
CA GLY A 42 0.24 -9.80 -23.91
C GLY A 42 0.88 -9.46 -25.27
N VAL A 43 1.48 -8.27 -25.39
CA VAL A 43 2.20 -7.86 -26.61
C VAL A 43 3.35 -8.82 -26.90
N ASN A 44 4.17 -9.16 -25.90
CA ASN A 44 5.29 -10.09 -26.07
C ASN A 44 4.84 -11.50 -26.49
N ALA A 45 3.74 -11.99 -25.93
CA ALA A 45 3.17 -13.28 -26.30
C ALA A 45 2.75 -13.32 -27.78
N THR A 46 2.20 -12.23 -28.32
CA THR A 46 1.89 -12.14 -29.76
C THR A 46 3.14 -12.18 -30.64
N ALA A 47 4.28 -11.72 -30.13
CA ALA A 47 5.60 -11.83 -30.76
C ALA A 47 6.26 -13.21 -30.55
N LYS A 48 5.52 -14.21 -30.02
CA LYS A 48 5.97 -15.57 -29.70
C LYS A 48 7.03 -15.63 -28.59
N ILE A 49 7.17 -14.57 -27.81
CA ILE A 49 7.98 -14.57 -26.58
C ILE A 49 7.06 -15.06 -25.47
N GLN A 50 7.26 -16.29 -25.00
CA GLN A 50 6.42 -16.84 -23.95
C GLN A 50 6.78 -16.22 -22.59
N PRO A 51 5.79 -15.77 -21.81
CA PRO A 51 6.03 -15.29 -20.46
C PRO A 51 6.55 -16.43 -19.58
N ASN A 52 7.50 -16.10 -18.71
CA ASN A 52 8.02 -17.02 -17.70
C ASN A 52 7.03 -17.08 -16.51
N PRO A 53 6.40 -18.23 -16.21
CA PRO A 53 5.42 -18.33 -15.13
C PRO A 53 5.96 -17.96 -13.76
N ASP A 54 7.26 -18.22 -13.49
CA ASP A 54 7.87 -17.91 -12.20
C ASP A 54 8.11 -16.41 -12.04
N GLU A 55 8.45 -15.70 -13.12
CA GLU A 55 8.60 -14.24 -13.14
C GLU A 55 7.25 -13.55 -12.93
N GLU A 56 6.21 -13.99 -13.65
CA GLU A 56 4.85 -13.48 -13.50
C GLU A 56 4.37 -13.64 -12.06
N ARG A 57 4.52 -14.85 -11.50
CA ARG A 57 4.15 -15.15 -10.13
C ARG A 57 4.89 -14.24 -9.15
N THR A 58 6.21 -14.13 -9.28
CA THR A 58 7.06 -13.31 -8.42
C THR A 58 6.65 -11.84 -8.47
N PHE A 59 6.31 -11.32 -9.66
CA PHE A 59 5.84 -9.94 -9.84
C PHE A 59 4.56 -9.66 -9.04
N PHE A 60 3.52 -10.49 -9.21
CA PHE A 60 2.25 -10.31 -8.51
C PHE A 60 2.38 -10.51 -6.99
N GLU A 61 3.15 -11.51 -6.56
CA GLU A 61 3.42 -11.74 -5.14
C GLU A 61 4.14 -10.55 -4.52
N THR A 62 5.14 -9.98 -5.19
CA THR A 62 5.90 -8.82 -4.71
C THR A 62 5.01 -7.59 -4.56
N ILE A 63 4.18 -7.25 -5.56
CA ILE A 63 3.26 -6.11 -5.45
C ILE A 63 2.30 -6.31 -4.27
N ASN A 64 1.77 -7.51 -4.10
CA ASN A 64 0.86 -7.79 -2.99
C ASN A 64 1.57 -7.67 -1.62
N GLN A 65 2.81 -8.14 -1.51
CA GLN A 65 3.63 -7.98 -0.29
C GLN A 65 3.88 -6.51 0.01
N VAL A 66 4.28 -5.71 -0.98
CA VAL A 66 4.53 -4.27 -0.80
C VAL A 66 3.26 -3.54 -0.37
N LYS A 67 2.11 -3.84 -0.98
CA LYS A 67 0.80 -3.30 -0.53
C LYS A 67 0.52 -3.64 0.94
N GLN A 68 0.78 -4.88 1.37
CA GLN A 68 0.57 -5.26 2.77
C GLN A 68 1.50 -4.52 3.73
N ILE A 69 2.77 -4.34 3.36
CA ILE A 69 3.73 -3.56 4.15
C ILE A 69 3.21 -2.13 4.32
N ILE A 70 2.88 -1.45 3.22
CA ILE A 70 2.39 -0.07 3.26
C ILE A 70 1.12 0.06 4.12
N LEU A 71 0.18 -0.89 4.00
CA LEU A 71 -1.03 -0.89 4.83
C LEU A 71 -0.69 -1.04 6.32
N THR A 72 0.25 -1.93 6.66
CA THR A 72 0.70 -2.15 8.03
C THR A 72 1.33 -0.88 8.61
N GLU A 73 2.14 -0.17 7.83
CA GLU A 73 2.76 1.08 8.26
C GLU A 73 1.72 2.22 8.41
N LEU A 74 0.68 2.25 7.56
CA LEU A 74 -0.46 3.15 7.73
C LEU A 74 -1.22 2.86 9.04
N GLU A 75 -1.44 1.59 9.37
CA GLU A 75 -2.10 1.16 10.61
C GLU A 75 -1.32 1.62 11.85
N LYS A 76 -0.01 1.35 11.89
CA LYS A 76 0.89 1.82 12.96
C LYS A 76 0.88 3.34 13.11
N THR A 77 0.91 4.06 11.99
CA THR A 77 0.84 5.53 11.97
C THR A 77 -0.51 6.02 12.52
N ALA A 78 -1.61 5.36 12.16
CA ALA A 78 -2.94 5.70 12.66
C ALA A 78 -3.08 5.43 14.16
N GLU A 79 -2.50 4.34 14.66
CA GLU A 79 -2.42 4.04 16.09
C GLU A 79 -1.66 5.13 16.86
N ASP A 80 -0.49 5.55 16.37
CA ASP A 80 0.30 6.62 17.00
C ASP A 80 -0.44 7.96 17.03
N ILE A 81 -1.21 8.27 15.98
CA ILE A 81 -2.07 9.46 15.92
C ILE A 81 -3.22 9.35 16.94
N GLY A 82 -3.84 8.17 17.06
CA GLY A 82 -4.98 7.91 17.94
C GLY A 82 -4.64 7.97 19.43
N HIS A 83 -3.41 7.60 19.81
CA HIS A 83 -2.97 7.54 21.20
C HIS A 83 -2.18 8.79 21.66
N LYS A 84 -2.26 9.92 20.91
CA LYS A 84 -1.63 11.18 21.32
C LYS A 84 -2.17 11.65 22.69
N GLY A 85 -1.35 11.48 23.73
CA GLY A 85 -1.65 11.90 25.10
C GLY A 85 -1.71 10.77 26.12
N ASP A 86 -1.68 9.51 25.68
CA ASP A 86 -1.48 8.38 26.60
C ASP A 86 -0.01 8.31 27.03
N LYS A 87 0.22 8.47 28.34
CA LYS A 87 1.57 8.46 28.93
C LYS A 87 2.21 7.07 28.95
N ASN A 88 1.41 6.01 28.80
CA ASN A 88 1.88 4.63 28.78
C ASN A 88 1.97 4.05 27.36
N TRP A 89 1.60 4.83 26.33
CA TRP A 89 1.69 4.38 24.95
C TRP A 89 3.15 4.29 24.48
N VAL A 90 3.51 3.14 23.90
CA VAL A 90 4.79 2.94 23.24
C VAL A 90 4.58 3.22 21.75
N LYS A 91 5.18 4.30 21.25
CA LYS A 91 5.02 4.71 19.86
C LYS A 91 5.64 3.71 18.89
N ASN A 92 4.97 3.50 17.76
CA ASN A 92 5.52 2.75 16.64
C ASN A 92 6.64 3.54 15.94
N TYR A 93 6.49 4.86 15.82
CA TYR A 93 7.50 5.76 15.26
C TYR A 93 7.84 6.91 16.23
N PRO A 94 9.11 7.35 16.30
CA PRO A 94 9.46 8.56 17.02
C PRO A 94 8.77 9.78 16.41
N ASP A 95 8.32 10.73 17.23
CA ASP A 95 7.78 12.01 16.75
C ASP A 95 8.91 12.77 16.07
N GLY A 96 8.81 12.99 14.75
CA GLY A 96 9.77 13.77 13.99
C GLY A 96 11.19 13.21 14.06
N VAL A 97 11.58 12.44 13.05
CA VAL A 97 12.99 12.46 12.66
C VAL A 97 13.24 13.89 12.15
N GLU A 98 14.07 14.66 12.86
CA GLU A 98 14.61 15.93 12.34
C GLU A 98 15.34 15.72 11.01
#